data_AF-A0A6M3X488-F1
#
_entry.id   AF-A0A6M3X488-F1
#
_cell.length_a   1.000
_cell.length_b   1.000
_cell.length_c   1.000
_cell.angle_alpha   90.00
_cell.angle_beta   90.00
_cell.angle_gamma   90.00
#
_symmetry.space_group_name_H-M   'P 1'
#
loop_
_entity.id
_entity.type
_entity.pdbx_description
1 polymer ?
#
loop_
_entity_poly.entity_id
_entity_poly.type
_entity_poly.pdbx_seq_one_letter_code
_entity_poly.pdbx_strand_id
1 'polypeptide(L)'
;MSRIVLNCQHADTCLSDFWGGHHAAHIQVPVGRDTTMKKLRQMLRSELNQGAVAGSDDRTRDGSGDIGDAWFKAAHAAINRDVRLGKRGKPFGDLEPESEDDRCESVYAFFVFTDK
;
A
#
# COMPACT_ATOMS: atom_id res chain seq x y z
N MET A 1 -22.20 14.86 -4.67
CA MET A 1 -20.90 14.23 -4.96
C MET A 1 -21.10 12.75 -5.11
N SER A 2 -20.63 12.18 -6.22
CA SER A 2 -20.56 10.73 -6.44
C SER A 2 -19.72 10.10 -5.34
N ARG A 3 -20.20 9.00 -4.75
CA ARG A 3 -19.49 8.28 -3.70
C ARG A 3 -18.30 7.55 -4.31
N ILE A 4 -17.07 7.95 -3.94
CA ILE A 4 -15.86 7.21 -4.33
C ILE A 4 -15.85 5.88 -3.56
N VAL A 5 -15.64 4.79 -4.30
CA VAL A 5 -15.43 3.46 -3.73
C VAL A 5 -14.22 2.87 -4.40
N LEU A 6 -13.18 2.57 -3.62
CA LEU A 6 -11.94 2.01 -4.10
C LEU A 6 -11.84 0.54 -3.71
N ASN A 7 -11.13 -0.25 -4.51
CA ASN A 7 -10.52 -1.52 -4.11
C ASN A 7 -9.06 -1.29 -3.74
N CYS A 8 -8.55 -2.01 -2.74
CA CYS A 8 -7.13 -2.02 -2.38
C CYS A 8 -6.55 -3.42 -2.62
N GLN A 9 -5.70 -3.55 -3.64
CA GLN A 9 -5.20 -4.85 -4.09
C GLN A 9 -3.69 -4.92 -3.90
N HIS A 10 -3.23 -6.03 -3.32
CA HIS A 10 -1.82 -6.38 -3.38
C HIS A 10 -1.46 -6.72 -4.82
N ALA A 11 -0.46 -6.04 -5.36
CA ALA A 11 -0.07 -6.23 -6.74
C ALA A 11 1.27 -6.96 -6.87
N ASP A 12 2.24 -6.63 -6.01
CA ASP A 12 3.51 -7.35 -5.98
C ASP A 12 4.26 -7.21 -4.65
N THR A 13 5.27 -8.06 -4.45
CA THR A 13 6.24 -8.00 -3.36
C THR A 13 7.64 -8.16 -3.94
N CYS A 14 8.34 -7.04 -4.08
CA CYS A 14 9.63 -6.97 -4.76
C CYS A 14 10.46 -5.79 -4.23
N LEU A 15 11.64 -5.57 -4.81
CA LEU A 15 12.53 -4.44 -4.46
C LEU A 15 11.88 -3.10 -4.83
N SER A 16 12.25 -2.03 -4.12
CA SER A 16 11.67 -0.68 -4.30
C SER A 16 11.73 -0.17 -5.73
N ASP A 17 12.79 -0.52 -6.45
CA ASP A 17 13.14 0.07 -7.73
C ASP A 17 12.34 -0.52 -8.90
N PHE A 18 11.63 -1.63 -8.66
CA PHE A 18 10.90 -2.35 -9.69
C PHE A 18 9.58 -1.67 -10.10
N TRP A 19 9.05 -0.77 -9.27
CA TRP A 19 7.71 -0.19 -9.45
C TRP A 19 7.67 1.33 -9.64
N GLY A 20 8.85 1.97 -9.73
CA GLY A 20 9.00 3.39 -10.01
C GLY A 20 8.53 3.75 -11.42
N GLY A 21 7.23 3.95 -11.60
CA GLY A 21 6.62 4.31 -12.89
C GLY A 21 5.17 3.85 -13.06
N HIS A 22 4.59 3.14 -12.10
CA HIS A 22 3.20 2.72 -12.19
C HIS A 22 2.24 3.93 -12.08
N HIS A 23 1.36 4.11 -13.06
CA HIS A 23 0.47 5.28 -13.14
C HIS A 23 -0.68 5.26 -12.12
N ALA A 24 -1.18 4.08 -11.76
CA ALA A 24 -2.27 3.96 -10.79
C ALA A 24 -1.82 4.38 -9.38
N ALA A 25 -2.74 4.99 -8.62
CA ALA A 25 -2.47 5.37 -7.24
C ALA A 25 -2.09 4.16 -6.40
N HIS A 26 -0.93 4.20 -5.75
CA HIS A 26 -0.44 3.08 -4.97
C HIS A 26 0.38 3.53 -3.77
N ILE A 27 0.47 2.62 -2.80
CA ILE A 27 1.32 2.75 -1.63
C ILE A 27 2.24 1.53 -1.54
N GLN A 28 3.44 1.74 -1.02
CA GLN A 28 4.43 0.71 -0.79
C GLN A 28 4.89 0.74 0.66
N VAL A 29 5.11 -0.42 1.26
CA VAL A 29 5.61 -0.54 2.63
C VAL A 29 6.69 -1.59 2.70
N PRO A 30 7.75 -1.39 3.49
CA PRO A 30 8.75 -2.41 3.70
C PRO A 30 8.12 -3.61 4.42
N VAL A 31 8.45 -4.82 3.97
CA VAL A 31 7.96 -6.06 4.56
C VAL A 31 9.09 -7.08 4.71
N GLY A 32 9.18 -7.67 5.89
CA GLY A 32 10.03 -8.82 6.16
C GLY A 32 9.22 -10.09 6.48
N ARG A 33 9.94 -11.21 6.63
CA ARG A 33 9.38 -12.53 6.97
C ARG A 33 8.41 -12.51 8.15
N ASP A 34 8.69 -11.68 9.15
CA ASP A 34 7.94 -11.59 10.39
C ASP A 34 6.75 -10.61 10.34
N THR A 35 6.55 -9.95 9.20
CA THR A 35 5.46 -9.00 9.02
C THR A 35 4.10 -9.70 9.13
N THR A 36 3.33 -9.28 10.14
CA THR A 36 1.96 -9.78 10.35
C THR A 36 0.95 -8.95 9.56
N MET A 37 -0.23 -9.51 9.28
CA MET A 37 -1.34 -8.76 8.67
C MET A 37 -1.75 -7.51 9.47
N LYS A 38 -1.64 -7.56 10.80
CA LYS A 38 -1.91 -6.39 11.67
C LYS A 38 -0.87 -5.29 11.42
N LYS A 39 0.41 -5.63 11.42
CA LYS A 39 1.51 -4.68 11.17
C LYS A 39 1.42 -4.12 9.76
N LEU A 40 1.16 -4.97 8.75
CA LEU A 40 0.97 -4.56 7.36
C LEU A 40 -0.10 -3.47 7.23
N ARG A 41 -1.32 -3.71 7.75
CA ARG A 41 -2.40 -2.69 7.70
C ARG A 41 -2.03 -1.42 8.45
N GLN A 42 -1.29 -1.52 9.55
CA GLN A 42 -0.83 -0.34 10.28
C GLN A 42 0.16 0.48 9.44
N MET A 43 1.12 -0.17 8.77
CA MET A 43 2.08 0.50 7.89
C MET A 43 1.37 1.17 6.71
N LEU A 44 0.46 0.47 6.03
CA LEU A 44 -0.31 1.04 4.91
C LEU A 44 -1.11 2.28 5.30
N ARG A 45 -1.73 2.28 6.49
CA ARG A 45 -2.42 3.47 7.01
C ARG A 45 -1.46 4.60 7.37
N SER A 46 -0.27 4.25 7.86
CA SER A 46 0.78 5.23 8.18
C SER A 46 1.26 5.96 6.93
N GLU A 47 1.52 5.23 5.85
CA GLU A 47 1.88 5.82 4.54
C GLU A 47 0.76 6.72 4.02
N LEU A 48 -0.46 6.21 4.03
CA LEU A 48 -1.62 6.97 3.57
C LEU A 48 -1.79 8.27 4.37
N ASN A 49 -1.64 8.23 5.70
CA ASN A 49 -1.73 9.41 6.56
C ASN A 49 -0.61 10.44 6.33
N GLN A 50 0.55 9.99 5.84
CA GLN A 50 1.66 10.86 5.47
C GLN A 50 1.51 11.43 4.05
N GLY A 51 0.47 11.03 3.31
CA GLY A 51 0.30 11.40 1.91
C GLY A 51 1.30 10.71 0.99
N ALA A 52 1.94 9.62 1.43
CA ALA A 52 2.93 8.86 0.66
C ALA A 52 2.25 7.95 -0.39
N VAL A 53 1.46 8.58 -1.26
CA VAL A 53 0.75 7.93 -2.37
C VAL A 53 1.50 8.23 -3.66
N ALA A 54 2.03 7.19 -4.28
CA ALA A 54 2.69 7.27 -5.57
C ALA A 54 1.70 7.07 -6.73
N GLY A 55 2.16 7.33 -7.95
CA GLY A 55 1.34 7.30 -9.16
C GLY A 55 0.93 8.70 -9.63
N SER A 56 -0.05 8.78 -10.52
CA SER A 56 -0.46 10.04 -11.17
C SER A 56 -1.97 10.27 -11.16
N ASP A 57 -2.68 9.68 -10.19
CA ASP A 57 -4.12 9.93 -10.01
C ASP A 57 -4.36 11.39 -9.59
N ASP A 58 -5.17 12.11 -10.36
CA ASP A 58 -5.45 13.53 -10.10
C ASP A 58 -6.09 13.76 -8.72
N ARG A 59 -6.78 12.75 -8.18
CA ARG A 59 -7.47 12.82 -6.88
C ARG A 59 -6.49 12.73 -5.70
N THR A 60 -5.25 12.31 -5.91
CA THR A 60 -4.23 12.19 -4.86
C THR A 60 -3.26 13.37 -4.86
N ARG A 61 -3.42 14.34 -5.78
CA ARG A 61 -2.57 15.53 -5.85
C ARG A 61 -2.86 16.52 -4.72
N ASP A 62 -1.84 17.27 -4.36
CA ASP A 62 -1.95 18.40 -3.45
C ASP A 62 -2.99 19.40 -3.97
N GLY A 63 -3.88 19.85 -3.07
CA GLY A 63 -4.92 20.82 -3.42
C GLY A 63 -6.14 20.22 -4.15
N SER A 64 -6.26 18.89 -4.22
CA SER A 64 -7.45 18.20 -4.76
C SER A 64 -8.74 18.47 -3.96
N GLY A 65 -8.68 19.08 -2.78
CA GLY A 65 -9.85 19.52 -2.01
C GLY A 65 -10.79 18.37 -1.63
N ASP A 66 -12.10 18.61 -1.70
CA ASP A 66 -13.12 17.66 -1.25
C ASP A 66 -13.04 16.29 -1.96
N ILE A 67 -12.58 16.25 -3.21
CA ILE A 67 -12.44 14.98 -3.94
C ILE A 67 -11.26 14.16 -3.41
N GLY A 68 -10.16 14.82 -3.00
CA GLY A 68 -9.04 14.18 -2.32
C GLY A 68 -9.43 13.64 -0.95
N ASP A 69 -10.19 14.40 -0.18
CA ASP A 69 -10.73 13.96 1.11
C ASP A 69 -11.64 12.73 0.98
N ALA A 70 -12.49 12.72 -0.05
CA ALA A 70 -13.36 11.59 -0.34
C ALA A 70 -12.55 10.36 -0.76
N TRP A 71 -11.51 10.54 -1.59
CA TRP A 71 -10.60 9.48 -2.01
C TRP A 71 -9.83 8.90 -0.81
N PHE A 72 -9.27 9.76 0.05
CA PHE A 72 -8.54 9.35 1.25
C PHE A 72 -9.39 8.50 2.20
N LYS A 73 -10.65 8.92 2.44
CA LYS A 73 -11.60 8.14 3.25
C LYS A 73 -11.92 6.79 2.59
N ALA A 74 -12.10 6.78 1.27
CA ALA A 74 -12.35 5.55 0.52
C ALA A 74 -11.14 4.60 0.56
N ALA A 75 -9.91 5.12 0.47
CA ALA A 75 -8.67 4.35 0.54
C ALA A 75 -8.48 3.69 1.92
N HIS A 76 -8.71 4.44 3.01
CA HIS A 76 -8.72 3.87 4.37
C HIS A 76 -9.74 2.74 4.52
N ALA A 77 -10.95 2.93 3.98
CA ALA A 77 -11.98 1.91 4.00
C ALA A 77 -11.57 0.67 3.17
N ALA A 78 -10.95 0.88 2.01
CA ALA A 78 -10.46 -0.18 1.13
C ALA A 78 -9.35 -1.01 1.79
N ILE A 79 -8.37 -0.37 2.45
CA ILE A 79 -7.32 -1.07 3.22
C ILE A 79 -7.92 -2.04 4.24
N ASN A 80 -8.95 -1.60 4.96
CA ASN A 80 -9.59 -2.41 5.99
C ASN A 80 -10.39 -3.58 5.44
N ARG A 81 -11.01 -3.36 4.29
CA ARG A 81 -11.91 -4.32 3.65
C ARG A 81 -11.15 -5.39 2.87
N ASP A 82 -10.19 -4.96 2.05
CA ASP A 82 -9.66 -5.74 0.94
C ASP A 82 -8.27 -6.33 1.21
N VAL A 83 -7.46 -5.72 2.08
CA VAL A 83 -6.09 -6.22 2.37
C VAL A 83 -6.17 -7.54 3.15
N ARG A 84 -6.16 -8.62 2.38
CA ARG A 84 -6.27 -10.02 2.80
C ARG A 84 -5.34 -10.86 1.95
N LEU A 85 -4.09 -10.97 2.36
CA LEU A 85 -3.14 -11.90 1.76
C LEU A 85 -3.51 -13.31 2.26
N GLY A 86 -3.95 -14.18 1.35
CA GLY A 86 -4.66 -15.44 1.64
C GLY A 86 -3.92 -16.50 2.48
N LYS A 87 -2.74 -16.21 3.03
CA LYS A 87 -1.97 -17.12 3.89
C LYS A 87 -2.41 -16.93 5.35
N ARG A 88 -2.96 -17.98 5.98
CA ARG A 88 -3.17 -18.01 7.45
C ARG A 88 -1.80 -17.89 8.13
N GLY A 89 -1.55 -16.79 8.85
CA GLY A 89 -0.30 -16.55 9.58
C GLY A 89 0.47 -15.33 9.06
N LYS A 90 1.75 -15.54 8.72
CA LYS A 90 2.67 -14.51 8.22
C LYS A 90 2.53 -14.42 6.69
N PRO A 91 1.95 -13.34 6.12
CA PRO A 91 1.74 -13.20 4.68
C PRO A 91 3.01 -13.34 3.82
N PHE A 92 4.16 -13.01 4.40
CA PHE A 92 5.46 -12.98 3.71
C PHE A 92 6.44 -14.01 4.31
N GLY A 93 5.93 -15.12 4.87
CA GLY A 93 6.76 -16.11 5.57
C GLY A 93 7.80 -16.84 4.70
N ASP A 94 7.68 -16.68 3.37
CA ASP A 94 8.58 -17.15 2.32
C ASP A 94 9.75 -16.19 2.02
N LEU A 95 9.72 -14.95 2.53
CA LEU A 95 10.87 -14.06 2.45
C LEU A 95 12.00 -14.56 3.35
N GLU A 96 13.24 -14.28 2.93
CA GLU A 96 14.40 -14.47 3.78
C GLU A 96 14.26 -13.62 5.06
N PRO A 97 14.78 -14.10 6.20
CA PRO A 97 14.84 -13.29 7.41
C PRO A 97 15.63 -12.01 7.12
N GLU A 98 15.16 -10.88 7.67
CA GLU A 98 15.87 -9.61 7.54
C GLU A 98 17.29 -9.78 8.10
N SER A 99 18.29 -9.38 7.31
CA SER A 99 19.67 -9.33 7.75
C SER A 99 19.90 -8.05 8.55
N GLU A 100 20.84 -8.09 9.49
CA GLU A 100 21.31 -6.89 10.21
C GLU A 100 22.32 -6.07 9.38
N ASP A 101 22.55 -6.44 8.11
CA ASP A 101 23.44 -5.71 7.21
C ASP A 101 22.61 -4.65 6.44
N ASP A 102 22.84 -3.37 6.75
CA ASP A 102 22.18 -2.21 6.14
C ASP A 102 22.38 -2.13 4.61
N ARG A 103 23.23 -2.98 4.02
CA ARG A 103 23.41 -3.10 2.56
C ARG A 103 22.42 -4.05 1.89
N CYS A 104 21.62 -4.79 2.65
CA CYS A 104 20.57 -5.63 2.09
C CYS A 104 19.36 -4.77 1.71
N GLU A 105 18.98 -4.83 0.43
CA GLU A 105 17.82 -4.10 -0.07
C GLU A 105 16.54 -4.64 0.58
N SER A 106 15.76 -3.74 1.17
CA SER A 106 14.48 -4.13 1.78
C SER A 106 13.46 -4.50 0.70
N VAL A 107 12.73 -5.59 0.94
CA VAL A 107 11.59 -5.98 0.09
C VAL A 107 10.38 -5.12 0.47
N TYR A 108 9.67 -4.63 -0.54
CA TYR A 108 8.46 -3.82 -0.38
C TYR A 108 7.24 -4.60 -0.85
N ALA A 109 6.12 -4.43 -0.15
CA ALA A 109 4.82 -4.86 -0.63
C ALA A 109 4.07 -3.67 -1.20
N PHE A 110 3.53 -3.87 -2.40
CA PHE A 110 2.92 -2.84 -3.20
C PHE A 110 1.40 -3.03 -3.30
N PHE A 111 0.65 -1.96 -3.03
CA PHE A 111 -0.80 -1.97 -3.03
C PHE A 111 -1.38 -0.87 -3.92
N VAL A 112 -2.18 -1.26 -4.92
CA VAL A 112 -2.85 -0.34 -5.84
C VAL A 112 -4.27 -0.06 -5.36
N PHE A 113 -4.69 1.19 -5.56
CA PHE A 113 -6.08 1.60 -5.45
C PHE A 113 -6.71 1.71 -6.84
N THR A 114 -7.81 0.99 -7.05
CA THR A 114 -8.59 1.05 -8.29
C THR A 114 -10.04 1.38 -7.97
N ASP A 115 -10.73 2.08 -8.88
CA ASP A 115 -12.16 2.32 -8.73
C ASP A 115 -12.95 1.00 -8.78
N LYS A 116 -14.03 0.94 -8.01
CA LYS A 116 -14.90 -0.22 -7.89
C LYS A 116 -16.16 -0.12 -8.74
#